data_AF-A0A7M6DN78-F1
#
_entry.id   AF-A0A7M6DN78-F1
#
_cell.length_a   1.000
_cell.length_b   1.000
_cell.length_c   1.000
_cell.angle_alpha   90.00
_cell.angle_beta   90.00
_cell.angle_gamma   90.00
#
_symmetry.space_group_name_H-M   'P 1'
#
loop_
_entity.id
_entity.type
_entity.pdbx_description
1 polymer ?
#
loop_
_entity_poly.entity_id
_entity_poly.type
_entity_poly.pdbx_seq_one_letter_code
_entity_poly.pdbx_strand_id
1 'polypeptide(L)'
;MLGSLPLKQIFSSSLKQVFSHFQASILQIRLMQTFSFFQARKDVAQIFGALLRRQSGARAPTVDFIHNQNEVLFTLLKGYETPEIAVNAGMILRECIRYEPLAALIIRSPKFYNLFNYVELSTFDVASDAFSTFKDLLTRHKMASSKFLEDEYEKFFGCYRVLLDSENYVTKRQSLKLLGELLLDRHNFVVMTKYISNPENLKLMMNMLRDKSRNIQFEAFHVFKVFVANPIKTPPILDILLKNKEKLVEFLMHFHADRTEDEQFNDEKTYLIKQIKELQPASATAATPSATNQMDQTPAS
;
A
#
# COMPACT_ATOMS: atom_id res chain seq x y z
N MET A 1 -58.19 26.06 -9.85
CA MET A 1 -56.98 25.73 -10.62
C MET A 1 -55.76 26.08 -9.79
N LEU A 2 -55.31 25.15 -8.94
CA LEU A 2 -54.06 25.28 -8.17
C LEU A 2 -53.02 24.43 -8.89
N GLY A 3 -52.17 25.11 -9.66
CA GLY A 3 -51.14 24.49 -10.48
C GLY A 3 -50.12 23.76 -9.61
N SER A 4 -49.99 22.46 -9.85
CA SER A 4 -48.93 21.60 -9.39
C SER A 4 -47.58 22.09 -9.92
N LEU A 5 -46.91 22.97 -9.17
CA LEU A 5 -45.48 23.21 -9.32
C LEU A 5 -44.77 21.86 -9.14
N PRO A 6 -44.00 21.38 -10.13
CA PRO A 6 -43.52 20.01 -10.13
C PRO A 6 -42.45 19.86 -9.04
N LEU A 7 -42.53 18.79 -8.24
CA LEU A 7 -41.54 18.39 -7.22
C LEU A 7 -40.07 18.52 -7.69
N LYS A 8 -39.81 18.43 -8.99
CA LYS A 8 -38.50 18.67 -9.62
C LYS A 8 -37.96 20.09 -9.42
N GLN A 9 -38.80 21.13 -9.42
CA GLN A 9 -38.34 22.52 -9.21
C GLN A 9 -37.97 22.78 -7.75
N ILE A 10 -38.78 22.27 -6.81
CA ILE A 10 -38.51 22.32 -5.36
C ILE A 10 -37.23 21.54 -5.03
N PHE A 11 -37.03 20.35 -5.63
CA PHE A 11 -35.78 19.60 -5.50
C PHE A 11 -34.57 20.32 -6.13
N SER A 12 -34.75 21.04 -7.24
CA SER A 12 -33.64 21.78 -7.89
C SER A 12 -33.25 23.06 -7.13
N SER A 13 -34.21 23.74 -6.50
CA SER A 13 -33.95 24.87 -5.60
C SER A 13 -33.29 24.40 -4.31
N SER A 14 -33.73 23.28 -3.71
CA SER A 14 -33.05 22.65 -2.58
C SER A 14 -31.66 22.14 -2.96
N LEU A 15 -31.44 21.72 -4.21
CA LEU A 15 -30.13 21.36 -4.75
C LEU A 15 -29.19 22.54 -4.87
N LYS A 16 -29.65 23.68 -5.41
CA LYS A 16 -28.86 24.93 -5.46
C LYS A 16 -28.56 25.45 -4.05
N GLN A 17 -29.50 25.28 -3.12
CA GLN A 17 -29.33 25.64 -1.71
C GLN A 17 -28.39 24.68 -0.97
N VAL A 18 -28.38 23.38 -1.32
CA VAL A 18 -27.38 22.40 -0.87
C VAL A 18 -26.01 22.69 -1.48
N PHE A 19 -25.94 23.13 -2.74
CA PHE A 19 -24.69 23.53 -3.41
C PHE A 19 -24.11 24.83 -2.84
N SER A 20 -24.94 25.82 -2.51
CA SER A 20 -24.50 27.02 -1.79
C SER A 20 -24.14 26.68 -0.34
N HIS A 21 -24.84 25.74 0.30
CA HIS A 21 -24.41 25.16 1.57
C HIS A 21 -23.12 24.35 1.45
N PHE A 22 -22.81 23.73 0.30
CA PHE A 22 -21.59 22.98 0.06
C PHE A 22 -20.38 23.90 -0.18
N GLN A 23 -20.59 25.03 -0.87
CA GLN A 23 -19.63 26.15 -0.86
C GLN A 23 -19.43 26.71 0.55
N ALA A 24 -20.50 26.77 1.35
CA ALA A 24 -20.40 27.07 2.78
C ALA A 24 -19.74 25.94 3.59
N SER A 25 -19.78 24.67 3.14
CA SER A 25 -19.07 23.52 3.74
C SER A 25 -17.57 23.55 3.44
N ILE A 26 -17.17 24.03 2.26
CA ILE A 26 -15.77 24.38 1.95
C ILE A 26 -15.32 25.59 2.78
N LEU A 27 -16.19 26.58 3.00
CA LEU A 27 -15.97 27.64 3.97
C LEU A 27 -15.92 27.09 5.42
N GLN A 28 -16.58 25.97 5.69
CA GLN A 28 -16.56 25.27 6.98
C GLN A 28 -15.25 24.51 7.25
N ILE A 29 -14.48 24.21 6.20
CA ILE A 29 -13.10 23.74 6.35
C ILE A 29 -12.18 24.90 6.79
N ARG A 30 -12.46 26.15 6.39
CA ARG A 30 -11.86 27.33 7.07
C ARG A 30 -12.34 27.45 8.53
N LEU A 31 -13.56 27.02 8.85
CA LEU A 31 -14.10 26.97 10.22
C LEU A 31 -13.57 25.78 11.06
N MET A 32 -12.64 24.94 10.56
CA MET A 32 -11.91 24.01 11.44
C MET A 32 -11.16 24.76 12.56
N GLN A 33 -10.91 26.07 12.40
CA GLN A 33 -10.38 26.95 13.45
C GLN A 33 -11.42 27.36 14.51
N THR A 34 -12.73 27.08 14.32
CA THR A 34 -13.82 27.64 15.14
C THR A 34 -14.55 26.61 16.00
N PHE A 35 -14.53 25.32 15.65
CA PHE A 35 -15.21 24.30 16.46
C PHE A 35 -14.27 23.71 17.53
N SER A 36 -14.31 24.34 18.71
CA SER A 36 -13.68 23.90 19.95
C SER A 36 -14.30 22.63 20.56
N PHE A 37 -15.37 22.07 19.99
CA PHE A 37 -16.07 20.89 20.53
C PHE A 37 -15.87 19.63 19.69
N PHE A 38 -15.44 18.54 20.33
CA PHE A 38 -15.17 17.22 19.71
C PHE A 38 -16.38 16.61 18.99
N GLN A 39 -17.59 16.78 19.54
CA GLN A 39 -18.83 16.24 18.96
C GLN A 39 -19.15 16.85 17.59
N ALA A 40 -19.00 18.17 17.46
CA ALA A 40 -19.25 18.87 16.20
C ALA A 40 -18.33 18.39 15.06
N ARG A 41 -17.11 17.95 15.39
CA ARG A 41 -16.14 17.44 14.39
C ARG A 41 -16.57 16.08 13.81
N LYS A 42 -17.13 15.20 14.64
CA LYS A 42 -17.68 13.90 14.20
C LYS A 42 -18.90 14.08 13.31
N ASP A 43 -19.80 14.98 13.68
CA ASP A 43 -21.01 15.25 12.89
C ASP A 43 -20.66 15.82 11.50
N VAL A 44 -19.66 16.71 11.43
CA VAL A 44 -19.13 17.23 10.16
C VAL A 44 -18.59 16.11 9.28
N ALA A 45 -17.82 15.17 9.82
CA ALA A 45 -17.29 14.05 9.05
C ALA A 45 -18.41 13.14 8.51
N GLN A 46 -19.46 12.90 9.30
CA GLN A 46 -20.62 12.12 8.88
C GLN A 46 -21.42 12.81 7.77
N ILE A 47 -21.68 14.12 7.92
CA ILE A 47 -22.37 14.94 6.92
C ILE A 47 -21.57 14.97 5.61
N PHE A 48 -20.26 15.18 5.70
CA PHE A 48 -19.37 15.21 4.54
C PHE A 48 -19.38 13.85 3.81
N GLY A 49 -19.28 12.74 4.55
CA GLY A 49 -19.38 11.39 3.99
C GLY A 49 -20.75 11.13 3.33
N ALA A 50 -21.84 11.59 3.92
CA ALA A 50 -23.18 11.47 3.34
C ALA A 50 -23.31 12.25 2.03
N LEU A 51 -22.73 13.45 1.97
CA LEU A 51 -22.74 14.29 0.77
C LEU A 51 -21.86 13.70 -0.34
N LEU A 52 -20.71 13.12 -0.01
CA LEU A 52 -19.87 12.38 -0.96
C LEU A 52 -20.61 11.20 -1.59
N ARG A 53 -21.36 10.43 -0.78
CA ARG A 53 -22.14 9.27 -1.23
C ARG A 53 -23.34 9.62 -2.10
N ARG A 54 -23.73 10.89 -2.14
CA ARG A 54 -24.90 11.33 -2.89
C ARG A 54 -24.69 11.20 -4.40
N GLN A 55 -25.57 10.42 -5.03
CA GLN A 55 -25.64 10.26 -6.48
C GLN A 55 -26.78 11.11 -7.06
N SER A 56 -26.58 11.64 -8.26
CA SER A 56 -27.61 12.26 -9.09
C SER A 56 -27.59 11.59 -10.47
N GLY A 57 -28.41 10.56 -10.63
CA GLY A 57 -28.28 9.62 -11.75
C GLY A 57 -26.96 8.85 -11.65
N ALA A 58 -26.20 8.81 -12.74
CA ALA A 58 -24.86 8.20 -12.79
C ALA A 58 -23.73 9.13 -12.32
N ARG A 59 -24.05 10.37 -11.91
CA ARG A 59 -23.05 11.37 -11.49
C ARG A 59 -22.95 11.43 -9.98
N ALA A 60 -21.75 11.69 -9.48
CA ALA A 60 -21.47 11.99 -8.08
C ALA A 60 -21.13 13.49 -7.96
N PRO A 61 -22.12 14.39 -7.79
CA PRO A 61 -21.92 15.83 -7.94
C PRO A 61 -20.90 16.40 -6.95
N THR A 62 -20.86 15.84 -5.75
CA THR A 62 -19.90 16.21 -4.71
C THR A 62 -18.48 15.85 -5.08
N VAL A 63 -18.29 14.67 -5.69
CA VAL A 63 -16.99 14.20 -6.16
C VAL A 63 -16.52 15.06 -7.32
N ASP A 64 -17.40 15.34 -8.29
CA ASP A 64 -17.12 16.25 -9.42
C ASP A 64 -16.70 17.64 -8.91
N PHE A 65 -17.39 18.15 -7.90
CA PHE A 65 -17.08 19.45 -7.31
C PHE A 65 -15.72 19.48 -6.60
N ILE A 66 -15.43 18.48 -5.75
CA ILE A 66 -14.13 18.37 -5.06
C ILE A 66 -13.00 18.17 -6.06
N HIS A 67 -13.22 17.41 -7.12
CA HIS A 67 -12.23 17.22 -8.18
C HIS A 67 -11.86 18.56 -8.84
N ASN A 68 -12.86 19.40 -9.12
CA ASN A 68 -12.64 20.73 -9.70
C ASN A 68 -12.07 21.75 -8.69
N GLN A 69 -12.27 21.54 -7.39
CA GLN A 69 -11.75 22.36 -6.29
C GLN A 69 -10.83 21.55 -5.37
N ASN A 70 -9.78 20.97 -5.96
CA ASN A 70 -8.94 19.97 -5.30
C ASN A 70 -8.10 20.49 -4.10
N GLU A 71 -7.99 21.81 -3.91
CA GLU A 71 -7.35 22.43 -2.74
C GLU A 71 -7.95 21.95 -1.40
N VAL A 72 -9.21 21.55 -1.40
CA VAL A 72 -9.85 20.98 -0.22
C VAL A 72 -9.16 19.69 0.24
N LEU A 73 -8.72 18.84 -0.70
CA LEU A 73 -8.02 17.58 -0.39
C LEU A 73 -6.67 17.87 0.24
N PHE A 74 -5.95 18.88 -0.25
CA PHE A 74 -4.65 19.27 0.28
C PHE A 74 -4.74 20.01 1.60
N THR A 75 -5.84 20.73 1.85
CA THR A 75 -6.13 21.34 3.15
C THR A 75 -6.38 20.25 4.20
N LEU A 76 -7.17 19.23 3.86
CA LEU A 76 -7.39 18.07 4.72
C LEU A 76 -6.08 17.31 4.98
N LEU A 77 -5.25 17.10 3.96
CA LEU A 77 -3.94 16.46 4.10
C LEU A 77 -3.00 17.26 5.01
N LYS A 78 -2.99 18.59 4.86
CA LYS A 78 -2.23 19.49 5.75
C LYS A 78 -2.76 19.48 7.18
N GLY A 79 -4.00 19.06 7.40
CA GLY A 79 -4.60 18.93 8.73
C GLY A 79 -3.80 18.03 9.69
N TYR A 80 -2.98 17.09 9.18
CA TYR A 80 -2.07 16.30 10.00
C TYR A 80 -0.97 17.13 10.71
N GLU A 81 -0.69 18.34 10.24
CA GLU A 81 0.23 19.28 10.91
C GLU A 81 -0.40 19.93 12.15
N THR A 82 -1.71 19.78 12.37
CA THR A 82 -2.45 20.38 13.50
C THR A 82 -3.07 19.27 14.36
N PRO A 83 -2.41 18.85 15.45
CA PRO A 83 -2.80 17.67 16.23
C PRO A 83 -4.27 17.62 16.65
N GLU A 84 -4.87 18.76 16.97
CA GLU A 84 -6.25 18.86 17.44
C GLU A 84 -7.27 18.43 16.38
N ILE A 85 -6.99 18.68 15.10
CA ILE A 85 -7.90 18.37 13.99
C ILE A 85 -7.43 17.19 13.14
N ALA A 86 -6.19 16.74 13.30
CA ALA A 86 -5.54 15.76 12.43
C ALA A 86 -6.38 14.49 12.19
N VAL A 87 -6.87 13.84 13.24
CA VAL A 87 -7.68 12.61 13.11
C VAL A 87 -9.00 12.87 12.37
N ASN A 88 -9.65 14.02 12.62
CA ASN A 88 -10.89 14.38 11.94
C ASN A 88 -10.64 14.70 10.45
N ALA A 89 -9.56 15.43 10.17
CA ALA A 89 -9.14 15.72 8.80
C ALA A 89 -8.81 14.42 8.05
N GLY A 90 -8.09 13.49 8.69
CA GLY A 90 -7.81 12.16 8.17
C GLY A 90 -9.06 11.32 7.90
N MET A 91 -10.03 11.32 8.80
CA MET A 91 -11.33 10.64 8.58
C MET A 91 -12.06 11.17 7.36
N ILE A 92 -12.15 12.50 7.22
CA ILE A 92 -12.81 13.14 6.05
C ILE A 92 -12.02 12.85 4.77
N LEU A 93 -10.69 12.93 4.83
CA LEU A 93 -9.81 12.63 3.71
C LEU A 93 -9.99 11.18 3.25
N ARG A 94 -10.09 10.23 4.18
CA ARG A 94 -10.33 8.82 3.88
C ARG A 94 -11.69 8.59 3.23
N GLU A 95 -12.73 9.37 3.55
CA GLU A 95 -13.99 9.33 2.79
C GLU A 95 -13.81 9.85 1.35
N CYS A 96 -12.98 10.87 1.13
CA CYS A 96 -12.72 11.42 -0.20
C CYS A 96 -11.98 10.40 -1.09
N ILE A 97 -10.93 9.76 -0.58
CA ILE A 97 -10.10 8.83 -1.36
C ILE A 97 -10.80 7.49 -1.63
N ARG A 98 -12.01 7.27 -1.11
CA ARG A 98 -12.88 6.16 -1.59
C ARG A 98 -13.19 6.29 -3.08
N TYR A 99 -13.11 7.50 -3.63
CA TYR A 99 -13.34 7.78 -5.04
C TYR A 99 -12.00 7.90 -5.77
N GLU A 100 -11.79 7.05 -6.78
CA GLU A 100 -10.53 6.98 -7.52
C GLU A 100 -10.07 8.34 -8.07
N PRO A 101 -10.92 9.19 -8.69
CA PRO A 101 -10.47 10.48 -9.20
C PRO A 101 -9.88 11.40 -8.12
N LEU A 102 -10.39 11.32 -6.88
CA LEU A 102 -9.89 12.14 -5.77
C LEU A 102 -8.61 11.56 -5.16
N ALA A 103 -8.54 10.24 -5.03
CA ALA A 103 -7.31 9.56 -4.61
C ALA A 103 -6.15 9.85 -5.58
N ALA A 104 -6.43 9.82 -6.89
CA ALA A 104 -5.46 10.09 -7.94
C ALA A 104 -4.87 11.50 -7.86
N LEU A 105 -5.66 12.51 -7.47
CA LEU A 105 -5.19 13.88 -7.26
C LEU A 105 -4.17 13.98 -6.12
N ILE A 106 -4.35 13.19 -5.06
CA ILE A 106 -3.43 13.19 -3.92
C ILE A 106 -2.18 12.40 -4.25
N ILE A 107 -2.31 11.14 -4.69
CA ILE A 107 -1.17 10.23 -4.86
C ILE A 107 -0.16 10.74 -5.89
N ARG A 108 -0.62 11.43 -6.94
CA ARG A 108 0.23 12.03 -7.98
C ARG A 108 0.79 13.41 -7.60
N SER A 109 0.36 13.98 -6.48
CA SER A 109 0.83 15.28 -6.02
C SER A 109 2.14 15.13 -5.24
N PRO A 110 3.09 16.08 -5.36
CA PRO A 110 4.25 16.12 -4.47
C PRO A 110 3.88 16.12 -2.98
N LYS A 111 2.69 16.66 -2.63
CA LYS A 111 2.18 16.69 -1.26
C LYS A 111 1.90 15.30 -0.68
N PHE A 112 1.75 14.26 -1.51
CA PHE A 112 1.67 12.86 -1.05
C PHE A 112 2.85 12.50 -0.14
N TYR A 113 4.05 12.97 -0.49
CA TYR A 113 5.26 12.61 0.24
C TYR A 113 5.32 13.20 1.66
N ASN A 114 4.46 14.18 1.99
CA ASN A 114 4.33 14.65 3.38
C ASN A 114 3.82 13.54 4.31
N LEU A 115 3.11 12.52 3.79
CA LEU A 115 2.66 11.38 4.59
C LEU A 115 3.84 10.61 5.19
N PHE A 116 5.00 10.53 4.53
CA PHE A 116 6.19 9.89 5.12
C PHE A 116 6.65 10.59 6.40
N ASN A 117 6.45 11.90 6.51
CA ASN A 117 6.72 12.65 7.75
C ASN A 117 5.60 12.44 8.77
N TYR A 118 4.34 12.44 8.32
CA TYR A 118 3.19 12.34 9.23
C TYR A 118 3.10 10.98 9.92
N VAL A 119 3.51 9.89 9.25
CA VAL A 119 3.55 8.54 9.85
C VAL A 119 4.67 8.36 10.88
N GLU A 120 5.63 9.28 10.92
CA GLU A 120 6.74 9.30 11.89
C GLU A 120 6.54 10.31 13.03
N LEU A 121 5.36 10.95 13.11
CA LEU A 121 5.06 11.88 14.21
C LEU A 121 5.08 11.16 15.56
N SER A 122 5.57 11.84 16.59
CA SER A 122 5.63 11.31 17.96
C SER A 122 4.25 11.11 18.59
N THR A 123 3.22 11.81 18.09
CA THR A 123 1.84 11.67 18.55
C THR A 123 1.22 10.42 17.92
N PHE A 124 1.15 9.34 18.70
CA PHE A 124 0.73 8.01 18.25
C PHE A 124 -0.59 7.98 17.47
N ASP A 125 -1.64 8.64 17.98
CA ASP A 125 -2.96 8.65 17.33
C ASP A 125 -2.91 9.33 15.96
N VAL A 126 -2.15 10.41 15.83
CA VAL A 126 -1.97 11.16 14.58
C VAL A 126 -1.17 10.35 13.58
N ALA A 127 -0.05 9.76 13.99
CA ALA A 127 0.80 8.94 13.14
C ALA A 127 0.07 7.68 12.64
N SER A 128 -0.68 7.02 13.52
CA SER A 128 -1.48 5.84 13.18
C SER A 128 -2.62 6.16 12.21
N ASP A 129 -3.28 7.31 12.39
CA ASP A 129 -4.32 7.79 11.47
C ASP A 129 -3.72 8.19 10.11
N ALA A 130 -2.57 8.88 10.10
CA ALA A 130 -1.83 9.20 8.88
C ALA A 130 -1.41 7.94 8.12
N PHE A 131 -0.94 6.91 8.84
CA PHE A 131 -0.57 5.62 8.25
C PHE A 131 -1.79 4.93 7.61
N SER A 132 -2.96 5.03 8.25
CA SER A 132 -4.20 4.50 7.69
C SER A 132 -4.55 5.18 6.36
N THR A 133 -4.39 6.49 6.26
CA THR A 133 -4.60 7.24 5.01
C THR A 133 -3.54 6.89 3.96
N PHE A 134 -2.27 6.80 4.34
CA PHE A 134 -1.16 6.38 3.48
C PHE A 134 -1.39 4.99 2.89
N LYS A 135 -1.75 4.02 3.73
CA LYS A 135 -2.11 2.67 3.31
C LYS A 135 -3.31 2.65 2.36
N ASP A 136 -4.36 3.41 2.66
CA ASP A 136 -5.59 3.41 1.86
C ASP A 136 -5.34 3.96 0.45
N LEU A 137 -4.56 5.04 0.32
CA LEU A 137 -4.09 5.57 -0.96
C LEU A 137 -3.32 4.53 -1.79
N LEU A 138 -2.48 3.72 -1.14
CA LEU A 138 -1.62 2.73 -1.79
C LEU A 138 -2.31 1.39 -2.08
N THR A 139 -3.47 1.11 -1.48
CA THR A 139 -4.04 -0.25 -1.54
C THR A 139 -5.49 -0.31 -2.02
N ARG A 140 -6.24 0.80 -2.00
CA ARG A 140 -7.65 0.80 -2.40
C ARG A 140 -7.84 0.69 -3.91
N HIS A 141 -7.28 1.64 -4.67
CA HIS A 141 -7.45 1.72 -6.12
C HIS A 141 -6.28 1.06 -6.81
N LYS A 142 -6.38 -0.27 -7.00
CA LYS A 142 -5.27 -1.14 -7.39
C LYS A 142 -4.52 -0.67 -8.64
N MET A 143 -5.25 -0.33 -9.70
CA MET A 143 -4.64 0.14 -10.95
C MET A 143 -3.98 1.51 -10.81
N ALA A 144 -4.62 2.45 -10.11
CA ALA A 144 -4.06 3.78 -9.89
C ALA A 144 -2.79 3.74 -9.02
N SER A 145 -2.80 2.91 -7.97
CA SER A 145 -1.65 2.71 -7.09
C SER A 145 -0.50 2.00 -7.81
N SER A 146 -0.77 0.90 -8.51
CA SER A 146 0.21 0.17 -9.32
C SER A 146 0.91 1.11 -10.31
N LYS A 147 0.14 1.87 -11.09
CA LYS A 147 0.68 2.86 -12.03
C LYS A 147 1.57 3.89 -11.33
N PHE A 148 1.14 4.43 -10.19
CA PHE A 148 1.94 5.38 -9.42
C PHE A 148 3.25 4.77 -8.92
N LEU A 149 3.21 3.56 -8.36
CA LEU A 149 4.40 2.86 -7.84
C LEU A 149 5.40 2.50 -8.94
N GLU A 150 4.93 2.21 -10.14
CA GLU A 150 5.78 2.02 -11.32
C GLU A 150 6.42 3.33 -11.77
N ASP A 151 5.61 4.38 -11.95
CA ASP A 151 6.04 5.69 -12.46
C ASP A 151 7.01 6.39 -11.47
N GLU A 152 6.78 6.30 -10.16
CA GLU A 152 7.56 6.98 -9.10
C GLU A 152 8.47 6.05 -8.29
N TYR A 153 8.79 4.87 -8.84
CA TYR A 153 9.46 3.77 -8.11
C TYR A 153 10.66 4.21 -7.26
N GLU A 154 11.65 4.86 -7.87
CA GLU A 154 12.92 5.21 -7.19
C GLU A 154 12.68 6.15 -6.02
N LYS A 155 11.85 7.18 -6.24
CA LYS A 155 11.54 8.18 -5.22
C LYS A 155 10.69 7.58 -4.10
N PHE A 156 9.67 6.80 -4.46
CA PHE A 156 8.80 6.14 -3.48
C PHE A 156 9.59 5.18 -2.60
N PHE A 157 10.34 4.23 -3.17
CA PHE A 157 11.07 3.23 -2.37
C PHE A 157 12.29 3.82 -1.66
N GLY A 158 12.89 4.90 -2.18
CA GLY A 158 13.88 5.69 -1.45
C GLY A 158 13.32 6.26 -0.14
N CYS A 159 12.13 6.87 -0.18
CA CYS A 159 11.44 7.33 1.03
C CYS A 159 10.95 6.17 1.90
N TYR A 160 10.41 5.11 1.29
CA TYR A 160 9.87 3.94 2.00
C TYR A 160 10.94 3.21 2.82
N ARG A 161 12.18 3.22 2.33
CA ARG A 161 13.31 2.64 3.04
C ARG A 161 13.50 3.28 4.43
N VAL A 162 13.27 4.59 4.56
CA VAL A 162 13.37 5.29 5.83
C VAL A 162 12.36 4.74 6.85
N LEU A 163 11.14 4.41 6.42
CA LEU A 163 10.11 3.83 7.29
C LEU A 163 10.48 2.42 7.77
N LEU A 164 11.16 1.64 6.91
CA LEU A 164 11.65 0.30 7.25
C LEU A 164 12.81 0.34 8.25
N ASP A 165 13.58 1.42 8.25
CA ASP A 165 14.67 1.67 9.20
C ASP A 165 14.24 2.54 10.40
N SER A 166 12.94 2.80 10.57
CA SER A 166 12.41 3.63 11.65
C SER A 166 12.65 3.04 13.05
N GLU A 167 13.02 3.89 14.01
CA GLU A 167 13.09 3.56 15.43
C GLU A 167 11.69 3.40 16.07
N ASN A 168 10.65 3.95 15.43
CA ASN A 168 9.27 3.76 15.86
C ASN A 168 8.83 2.34 15.50
N TYR A 169 8.73 1.48 16.52
CA TYR A 169 8.32 0.08 16.35
C TYR A 169 7.01 -0.09 15.55
N VAL A 170 6.01 0.77 15.80
CA VAL A 170 4.71 0.66 15.14
C VAL A 170 4.84 1.03 13.66
N THR A 171 5.51 2.14 13.35
CA THR A 171 5.74 2.57 11.97
C THR A 171 6.58 1.56 11.21
N LYS A 172 7.68 1.07 11.80
CA LYS A 172 8.52 0.02 11.22
C LYS A 172 7.71 -1.24 10.91
N ARG A 173 6.93 -1.74 11.88
CA ARG A 173 6.12 -2.95 11.71
C ARG A 173 5.04 -2.79 10.64
N GLN A 174 4.26 -1.71 10.72
CA GLN A 174 3.16 -1.50 9.78
C GLN A 174 3.65 -1.24 8.36
N SER A 175 4.79 -0.55 8.21
CA SER A 175 5.44 -0.36 6.91
C SER A 175 5.94 -1.68 6.33
N LEU A 176 6.57 -2.54 7.15
CA LEU A 176 7.00 -3.85 6.68
C LEU A 176 5.83 -4.75 6.26
N LYS A 177 4.74 -4.73 7.04
CA LYS A 177 3.51 -5.43 6.68
C LYS A 177 2.92 -4.91 5.36
N LEU A 178 2.80 -3.59 5.22
CA LEU A 178 2.27 -2.95 4.01
C LEU A 178 3.16 -3.26 2.79
N LEU A 179 4.49 -3.30 2.95
CA LEU A 179 5.40 -3.71 1.89
C LEU A 179 5.06 -5.13 1.40
N GLY A 180 4.85 -6.08 2.31
CA GLY A 180 4.42 -7.44 1.95
C GLY A 180 3.10 -7.45 1.18
N GLU A 181 2.11 -6.69 1.64
CA GLU A 181 0.82 -6.53 0.94
C GLU A 181 0.98 -5.95 -0.47
N LEU A 182 1.83 -4.94 -0.63
CA LEU A 182 2.08 -4.30 -1.93
C LEU A 182 2.79 -5.24 -2.90
N LEU A 183 3.79 -5.99 -2.45
CA LEU A 183 4.58 -6.88 -3.31
C LEU A 183 3.80 -8.13 -3.72
N LEU A 184 2.86 -8.60 -2.89
CA LEU A 184 2.03 -9.77 -3.19
C LEU A 184 0.78 -9.43 -4.03
N ASP A 185 0.47 -8.15 -4.25
CA ASP A 185 -0.65 -7.75 -5.09
C ASP A 185 -0.34 -7.99 -6.58
N ARG A 186 -1.22 -8.72 -7.28
CA ARG A 186 -1.05 -9.06 -8.69
C ARG A 186 -0.89 -7.84 -9.61
N HIS A 187 -1.46 -6.69 -9.25
CA HIS A 187 -1.34 -5.47 -10.07
C HIS A 187 0.05 -4.84 -9.95
N ASN A 188 0.81 -5.19 -8.91
CA ASN A 188 2.13 -4.66 -8.64
C ASN A 188 3.24 -5.62 -9.14
N PHE A 189 2.95 -6.52 -10.08
CA PHE A 189 3.92 -7.51 -10.56
C PHE A 189 5.23 -6.88 -11.07
N VAL A 190 5.14 -5.76 -11.79
CA VAL A 190 6.32 -5.03 -12.31
C VAL A 190 7.14 -4.44 -11.16
N VAL A 191 6.45 -3.78 -10.21
CA VAL A 191 7.05 -3.21 -8.99
C VAL A 191 7.72 -4.30 -8.16
N MET A 192 7.03 -5.43 -7.96
CA MET A 192 7.52 -6.58 -7.20
C MET A 192 8.78 -7.15 -7.85
N THR A 193 8.73 -7.43 -9.16
CA THR A 193 9.87 -7.96 -9.93
C THR A 193 11.09 -7.04 -9.80
N LYS A 194 10.89 -5.72 -9.91
CA LYS A 194 11.96 -4.74 -9.73
C LYS A 194 12.49 -4.76 -8.29
N TYR A 195 11.62 -4.80 -7.28
CA TYR A 195 12.01 -4.80 -5.87
C TYR A 195 12.84 -6.03 -5.47
N ILE A 196 12.43 -7.22 -5.91
CA ILE A 196 13.11 -8.47 -5.55
C ILE A 196 14.39 -8.73 -6.36
N SER A 197 14.65 -7.93 -7.39
CA SER A 197 15.89 -7.99 -8.17
C SER A 197 17.08 -7.28 -7.49
N ASN A 198 16.81 -6.43 -6.48
CA ASN A 198 17.82 -5.62 -5.82
C ASN A 198 18.45 -6.33 -4.60
N PRO A 199 19.78 -6.54 -4.57
CA PRO A 199 20.47 -7.24 -3.48
C PRO A 199 20.41 -6.50 -2.12
N GLU A 200 20.30 -5.17 -2.10
CA GLU A 200 20.18 -4.42 -0.84
C GLU A 200 18.83 -4.67 -0.17
N ASN A 201 17.77 -4.87 -0.96
CA ASN A 201 16.44 -5.20 -0.44
C ASN A 201 16.45 -6.61 0.17
N LEU A 202 17.10 -7.58 -0.46
CA LEU A 202 17.25 -8.93 0.11
C LEU A 202 18.03 -8.89 1.42
N LYS A 203 19.16 -8.19 1.45
CA LYS A 203 19.97 -8.03 2.66
C LYS A 203 19.19 -7.39 3.80
N LEU A 204 18.37 -6.37 3.51
CA LEU A 204 17.48 -5.78 4.49
C LEU A 204 16.52 -6.80 5.09
N MET A 205 15.82 -7.56 4.25
CA MET A 205 14.86 -8.57 4.72
C MET A 205 15.54 -9.65 5.55
N MET A 206 16.72 -10.13 5.12
CA MET A 206 17.51 -11.10 5.88
C MET A 206 17.97 -10.57 7.24
N ASN A 207 18.31 -9.28 7.34
CA ASN A 207 18.62 -8.65 8.62
C ASN A 207 17.38 -8.52 9.51
N MET A 208 16.23 -8.15 8.94
CA MET A 208 14.96 -8.03 9.67
C MET A 208 14.41 -9.37 10.18
N LEU A 209 14.71 -10.49 9.51
CA LEU A 209 14.45 -11.84 10.04
C LEU A 209 15.14 -12.08 11.39
N ARG A 210 16.20 -11.31 11.71
CA ARG A 210 16.95 -11.39 12.96
C ARG A 210 16.68 -10.22 13.90
N ASP A 211 15.66 -9.40 13.63
CA ASP A 211 15.30 -8.25 14.47
C ASP A 211 14.94 -8.70 15.90
N LYS A 212 15.14 -7.85 16.91
CA LYS A 212 14.79 -8.15 18.31
C LYS A 212 13.30 -8.47 18.50
N SER A 213 12.43 -7.92 17.64
CA SER A 213 10.99 -8.12 17.71
C SER A 213 10.53 -9.30 16.85
N ARG A 214 9.95 -10.32 17.49
CA ARG A 214 9.32 -11.47 16.83
C ARG A 214 8.26 -11.07 15.81
N ASN A 215 7.55 -9.96 16.03
CA ASN A 215 6.55 -9.49 15.07
C ASN A 215 7.21 -8.87 13.82
N ILE A 216 8.34 -8.17 13.96
CA ILE A 216 9.10 -7.67 12.80
C ILE A 216 9.68 -8.84 12.01
N GLN A 217 10.25 -9.83 12.69
CA GLN A 217 10.75 -11.05 12.07
C GLN A 217 9.66 -11.73 11.21
N PHE A 218 8.44 -11.85 11.76
CA PHE A 218 7.32 -12.47 11.08
C PHE A 218 6.88 -11.69 9.82
N GLU A 219 6.75 -10.37 9.89
CA GLU A 219 6.42 -9.57 8.69
C GLU A 219 7.58 -9.60 7.65
N ALA A 220 8.85 -9.63 8.10
CA ALA A 220 10.02 -9.76 7.24
C ALA A 220 10.01 -11.08 6.46
N PHE A 221 9.55 -12.17 7.09
CA PHE A 221 9.39 -13.48 6.45
C PHE A 221 8.45 -13.40 5.24
N HIS A 222 7.33 -12.68 5.36
CA HIS A 222 6.39 -12.55 4.25
C HIS A 222 6.93 -11.75 3.05
N VAL A 223 7.94 -10.91 3.25
CA VAL A 223 8.64 -10.24 2.15
C VAL A 223 9.79 -11.11 1.64
N PHE A 224 10.59 -11.71 2.54
CA PHE A 224 11.69 -12.62 2.20
C PHE A 224 11.22 -13.80 1.34
N LYS A 225 10.05 -14.37 1.63
CA LYS A 225 9.50 -15.49 0.85
C LYS A 225 9.36 -15.15 -0.63
N VAL A 226 9.07 -13.90 -0.98
CA VAL A 226 8.90 -13.45 -2.37
C VAL A 226 10.22 -13.52 -3.14
N PHE A 227 11.35 -13.20 -2.49
CA PHE A 227 12.68 -13.34 -3.09
C PHE A 227 13.02 -14.80 -3.41
N VAL A 228 12.72 -15.70 -2.47
CA VAL A 228 13.05 -17.13 -2.61
C VAL A 228 12.10 -17.82 -3.59
N ALA A 229 10.81 -17.49 -3.56
CA ALA A 229 9.79 -18.06 -4.45
C ALA A 229 9.93 -17.58 -5.90
N ASN A 230 10.68 -16.51 -6.17
CA ASN A 230 10.92 -16.02 -7.52
C ASN A 230 11.64 -17.10 -8.37
N PRO A 231 11.04 -17.61 -9.46
CA PRO A 231 11.68 -18.60 -10.32
C PRO A 231 12.88 -18.02 -11.10
N ILE A 232 12.87 -16.72 -11.39
CA ILE A 232 13.90 -16.04 -12.19
C ILE A 232 14.69 -15.09 -11.28
N LYS A 233 15.62 -15.66 -10.52
CA LYS A 233 16.49 -14.90 -9.61
C LYS A 233 17.61 -14.24 -10.40
N THR A 234 17.89 -12.96 -10.13
CA THR A 234 19.06 -12.29 -10.73
C THR A 234 20.35 -12.88 -10.13
N PRO A 235 21.49 -12.84 -10.86
CA PRO A 235 22.75 -13.39 -10.36
C PRO A 235 23.16 -12.86 -8.97
N PRO A 236 23.06 -11.55 -8.66
CA PRO A 236 23.40 -11.05 -7.32
C PRO A 236 22.50 -11.61 -6.22
N ILE A 237 21.22 -11.87 -6.51
CA ILE A 237 20.26 -12.44 -5.55
C ILE A 237 20.58 -13.92 -5.32
N LEU A 238 20.82 -14.66 -6.40
CA LEU A 238 21.19 -16.08 -6.33
C LEU A 238 22.49 -16.27 -5.52
N ASP A 239 23.50 -15.43 -5.77
CA ASP A 239 24.78 -15.48 -5.06
C ASP A 239 24.63 -15.27 -3.55
N ILE A 240 23.79 -14.32 -3.13
CA ILE A 240 23.53 -14.07 -1.70
C ILE A 240 22.86 -15.28 -1.06
N LEU A 241 21.86 -15.87 -1.72
CA LEU A 241 21.15 -17.03 -1.20
C LEU A 241 22.06 -18.27 -1.13
N LEU A 242 22.88 -18.52 -2.16
CA LEU A 242 23.85 -19.62 -2.17
C LEU A 242 24.91 -19.47 -1.09
N LYS A 243 25.49 -18.28 -0.92
CA LYS A 243 26.50 -18.00 0.13
C LYS A 243 25.98 -18.21 1.55
N ASN A 244 24.66 -18.13 1.75
CA ASN A 244 24.02 -18.27 3.06
C ASN A 244 23.14 -19.52 3.15
N LYS A 245 23.25 -20.46 2.19
CA LYS A 245 22.32 -21.58 2.00
C LYS A 245 22.15 -22.43 3.25
N GLU A 246 23.24 -22.94 3.82
CA GLU A 246 23.20 -23.83 4.99
C GLU A 246 22.63 -23.10 6.20
N LYS A 247 23.11 -21.87 6.45
CA LYS A 247 22.68 -21.03 7.58
C LYS A 247 21.19 -20.67 7.47
N LEU A 248 20.70 -20.36 6.28
CA LEU A 248 19.29 -20.04 6.04
C LEU A 248 18.39 -21.24 6.29
N VAL A 249 18.78 -22.42 5.83
CA VAL A 249 18.03 -23.66 6.07
C VAL A 249 17.94 -23.95 7.56
N GLU A 250 19.07 -23.92 8.26
CA GLU A 250 19.12 -24.16 9.71
C GLU A 250 18.29 -23.12 10.49
N PHE A 251 18.41 -21.84 10.12
CA PHE A 251 17.63 -20.76 10.70
C PHE A 251 16.12 -20.98 10.52
N LEU A 252 15.67 -21.27 9.29
CA LEU A 252 14.25 -21.46 8.98
C LEU A 252 13.65 -22.70 9.66
N MET A 253 14.42 -23.75 9.92
CA MET A 253 13.93 -24.93 10.67
C MET A 253 13.46 -24.57 12.08
N HIS A 254 14.12 -23.60 12.72
CA HIS A 254 13.84 -23.18 14.09
C HIS A 254 13.03 -21.87 14.17
N PHE A 255 12.80 -21.22 13.03
CA PHE A 255 12.11 -19.94 12.95
C PHE A 255 10.64 -20.08 13.38
N HIS A 256 10.27 -19.39 14.46
CA HIS A 256 8.93 -19.40 15.07
C HIS A 256 8.32 -20.81 15.23
N ALA A 257 9.12 -21.78 15.71
CA ALA A 257 8.69 -23.18 15.87
C ALA A 257 7.50 -23.37 16.86
N ASP A 258 7.27 -22.40 17.74
CA ASP A 258 6.13 -22.29 18.66
C ASP A 258 4.78 -22.02 17.96
N ARG A 259 4.77 -21.58 16.69
CA ARG A 259 3.53 -21.33 15.93
C ARG A 259 2.99 -22.60 15.27
N THR A 260 2.62 -23.59 16.07
CA THR A 260 2.16 -24.89 15.55
C THR A 260 0.74 -24.85 14.97
N GLU A 261 -0.09 -23.90 15.36
CA GLU A 261 -1.49 -23.77 14.90
C GLU A 261 -1.62 -23.04 13.55
N ASP A 262 -0.56 -22.39 13.07
CA ASP A 262 -0.53 -21.65 11.81
C ASP A 262 -0.04 -22.56 10.67
N GLU A 263 -0.93 -23.43 10.17
CA GLU A 263 -0.61 -24.41 9.12
C GLU A 263 -0.04 -23.73 7.87
N GLN A 264 -0.65 -22.63 7.43
CA GLN A 264 -0.19 -21.88 6.26
C GLN A 264 1.27 -21.41 6.43
N PHE A 265 1.61 -20.84 7.59
CA PHE A 265 2.99 -20.41 7.86
C PHE A 265 3.97 -21.59 7.85
N ASN A 266 3.60 -22.73 8.42
CA ASN A 266 4.48 -23.91 8.47
C ASN A 266 4.69 -24.54 7.09
N ASP A 267 3.67 -24.54 6.23
CA ASP A 267 3.77 -24.95 4.83
C ASP A 267 4.66 -24.01 4.04
N GLU A 268 4.48 -22.69 4.18
CA GLU A 268 5.33 -21.68 3.54
C GLU A 268 6.80 -21.86 3.97
N LYS A 269 7.06 -22.08 5.27
CA LYS A 269 8.40 -22.31 5.81
C LYS A 269 9.05 -23.57 5.22
N THR A 270 8.29 -24.67 5.15
CA THR A 270 8.75 -25.94 4.58
C THR A 270 9.06 -25.79 3.09
N TYR A 271 8.19 -25.10 2.35
CA TYR A 271 8.39 -24.76 0.94
C TYR A 271 9.67 -23.94 0.73
N LEU A 272 9.91 -22.90 1.53
CA LEU A 272 11.12 -22.09 1.43
C LEU A 272 12.40 -22.89 1.72
N ILE A 273 12.38 -23.73 2.75
CA ILE A 273 13.52 -24.61 3.06
C ILE A 273 13.84 -25.51 1.87
N LYS A 274 12.82 -26.10 1.24
CA LYS A 274 12.99 -26.93 0.04
C LYS A 274 13.58 -26.12 -1.12
N GLN A 275 13.01 -24.96 -1.42
CA GLN A 275 13.49 -24.08 -2.49
C GLN A 275 14.96 -23.67 -2.29
N ILE A 276 15.35 -23.32 -1.07
CA ILE A 276 16.74 -22.93 -0.75
C ILE A 276 17.69 -24.13 -0.90
N LYS A 277 17.29 -25.33 -0.45
CA LYS A 277 18.08 -26.57 -0.62
C LYS A 277 18.30 -26.92 -2.10
N GLU A 278 17.31 -26.68 -2.94
CA GLU A 278 17.35 -26.97 -4.38
C GLU A 278 18.06 -25.89 -5.22
N LEU A 279 18.48 -24.76 -4.62
CA LEU A 279 19.25 -23.73 -5.34
C LEU A 279 20.54 -24.31 -5.91
N GLN A 280 20.76 -24.05 -7.20
CA GLN A 280 21.96 -24.39 -7.94
C GLN A 280 22.66 -23.14 -8.49
N PRO A 281 23.98 -23.17 -8.69
CA PRO A 281 24.70 -22.11 -9.41
C PRO A 281 24.23 -21.97 -10.85
N ALA A 282 24.22 -20.75 -11.38
CA ALA A 282 23.77 -20.44 -12.74
C ALA A 282 24.54 -21.19 -13.86
N SER A 283 25.70 -21.77 -13.56
CA SER A 283 26.50 -22.58 -14.49
C SER A 283 25.98 -24.01 -14.71
N ALA A 284 25.03 -24.50 -13.90
CA ALA A 284 24.54 -25.88 -13.98
C ALA A 284 23.36 -26.06 -14.97
N THR A 285 22.67 -24.99 -15.36
CA THR A 285 21.49 -25.04 -16.24
C THR A 285 21.79 -24.98 -17.74
N ALA A 286 23.06 -24.83 -18.15
CA ALA A 286 23.46 -24.72 -19.55
C ALA A 286 24.02 -26.01 -20.18
N ALA A 287 24.06 -27.13 -19.44
CA ALA A 287 24.73 -28.36 -19.89
C ALA A 287 23.80 -29.58 -19.95
N THR A 288 22.74 -29.52 -20.76
CA THR A 288 22.16 -30.73 -21.36
C THR A 288 21.44 -30.43 -22.68
N PRO A 289 22.10 -30.58 -23.83
CA PRO A 289 21.45 -31.08 -25.03
C PRO A 289 21.63 -32.60 -25.05
N SER A 290 20.56 -33.33 -24.75
CA SER A 290 20.50 -34.78 -24.92
C SER A 290 20.75 -35.12 -26.39
N ALA A 291 21.90 -35.71 -26.68
CA ALA A 291 22.16 -36.33 -27.96
C ALA A 291 21.21 -37.52 -28.12
N THR A 292 20.30 -37.44 -29.10
CA THR A 292 19.60 -38.61 -29.61
C THR A 292 19.51 -38.44 -31.11
N ASN A 293 20.50 -38.99 -31.81
CA ASN A 293 20.44 -39.35 -33.22
C ASN A 293 21.55 -40.37 -33.47
N GLN A 294 21.31 -41.62 -33.07
CA GLN A 294 21.88 -42.76 -33.78
C GLN A 294 20.89 -43.09 -34.91
N MET A 295 21.23 -42.65 -36.12
CA MET A 295 20.62 -43.18 -37.33
C MET A 295 21.13 -44.60 -37.51
N ASP A 296 20.21 -45.53 -37.35
CA ASP A 296 20.30 -46.90 -37.82
C ASP A 296 20.18 -46.89 -39.35
N GLN A 297 21.27 -47.20 -40.05
CA GLN A 297 21.26 -47.51 -41.49
C GLN A 297 21.44 -49.02 -41.63
N THR A 298 20.35 -49.72 -41.88
CA THR A 298 20.37 -51.07 -42.44
C THR A 298 20.24 -51.00 -43.97
N PRO A 299 20.96 -51.83 -44.74
CA PRO A 299 20.91 -51.82 -46.19
C PRO A 299 19.92 -52.84 -46.77
N ALA A 300 19.51 -52.57 -48.01
CA ALA A 300 19.06 -53.49 -49.05
C ALA A 300 17.74 -54.26 -48.85
N SER A 301 16.70 -53.88 -49.63
CA SER A 301 16.29 -54.54 -50.88
C SER A 301 15.09 -53.83 -51.49
#